data_AF-A0A532AI90-F1
#
_entry.id   AF-A0A532AI90-F1
#
_cell.length_a   1.000
_cell.length_b   1.000
_cell.length_c   1.000
_cell.angle_alpha   90.00
_cell.angle_beta   90.00
_cell.angle_gamma   90.00
#
_symmetry.space_group_name_H-M   'P 1'
#
loop_
_entity.id
_entity.type
_entity.pdbx_description
1 polymer ?
#
loop_
_entity_poly.entity_id
_entity_poly.type
_entity_poly.pdbx_seq_one_letter_code
_entity_poly.pdbx_strand_id
1 'polypeptide(L)'
;MDLGADGFQTFRHVVLPNIATALLAGGMLAFALSFDEVIVTTFTAGQQQTVPIWMLEELIRPRQRPVTNVVAMVVVLVTLLPILAAYYLTRDGDQIAGSGK
;
A
#
# COMPACT_ATOMS: atom_id res chain seq x y z
N MET A 1 -28.15 6.29 21.73
CA MET A 1 -27.40 5.05 21.45
C MET A 1 -28.44 3.94 21.24
N ASP A 2 -29.18 4.06 20.13
CA ASP A 2 -30.62 3.75 20.15
C ASP A 2 -30.96 2.27 19.86
N LEU A 3 -29.94 1.46 19.57
CA LEU A 3 -30.06 0.01 19.34
C LEU A 3 -29.36 -0.84 20.40
N GLY A 4 -28.87 -0.23 21.50
CA GLY A 4 -28.19 -0.95 22.59
C GLY A 4 -26.81 -1.51 22.24
N ALA A 5 -26.26 -1.17 21.08
CA ALA A 5 -24.92 -1.59 20.65
C ALA A 5 -23.84 -0.83 21.44
N ASP A 6 -22.81 -1.56 21.88
CA ASP A 6 -21.63 -0.95 22.48
C ASP A 6 -20.76 -0.20 21.43
N GLY A 7 -19.76 0.55 21.90
CA GLY A 7 -18.90 1.34 21.01
C GLY A 7 -18.09 0.49 20.01
N PHE A 8 -17.63 -0.68 20.42
CA PHE A 8 -16.86 -1.59 19.54
C PHE A 8 -17.76 -2.24 18.50
N GLN A 9 -18.98 -2.63 18.89
CA GLN A 9 -20.01 -3.16 18.01
C GLN A 9 -20.42 -2.12 16.97
N THR A 10 -20.59 -0.86 17.37
CA THR A 10 -20.88 0.26 16.46
C THR A 10 -19.73 0.48 15.48
N PHE A 11 -18.48 0.48 15.97
CA PHE A 11 -17.31 0.61 15.10
C PHE A 11 -17.25 -0.53 14.07
N ARG A 12 -17.32 -1.79 14.53
CA ARG A 12 -17.14 -2.97 13.68
C ARG A 12 -18.25 -3.15 12.63
N HIS A 13 -19.50 -2.86 12.99
CA HIS A 13 -20.65 -3.17 12.12
C HIS A 13 -21.18 -1.96 11.35
N VAL A 14 -20.85 -0.73 11.77
CA VAL A 14 -21.36 0.49 11.12
C VAL A 14 -20.22 1.32 10.57
N VAL A 15 -19.28 1.75 11.42
CA VAL A 15 -18.23 2.70 11.00
C VAL A 15 -17.25 2.03 10.05
N LEU A 16 -16.68 0.89 10.43
CA LEU A 16 -15.66 0.18 9.68
C LEU A 16 -16.13 -0.23 8.28
N PRO A 17 -17.31 -0.84 8.08
CA PRO A 17 -17.81 -1.15 6.74
C PRO A 17 -18.10 0.12 5.91
N ASN A 18 -18.58 1.19 6.56
CA ASN A 18 -18.89 2.45 5.88
C ASN A 18 -17.63 3.17 5.36
N ILE A 19 -16.51 3.08 6.09
CA ILE A 19 -15.22 3.66 5.65
C ILE A 19 -14.30 2.65 4.98
N ALA A 20 -14.71 1.38 4.81
CA ALA A 20 -13.82 0.30 4.40
C ALA A 20 -13.16 0.56 3.04
N THR A 21 -13.92 1.07 2.07
CA THR A 21 -13.41 1.39 0.72
C THR A 21 -12.42 2.55 0.75
N ALA A 22 -12.73 3.62 1.50
CA ALA A 22 -11.84 4.75 1.69
C ALA A 22 -10.56 4.37 2.45
N LEU A 23 -10.68 3.51 3.46
CA LEU A 23 -9.54 2.99 4.24
C LEU A 23 -8.65 2.12 3.36
N LEU A 24 -9.23 1.28 2.50
CA LEU A 24 -8.51 0.45 1.55
C LEU A 24 -7.77 1.32 0.52
N ALA A 25 -8.43 2.35 -0.03
CA ALA A 25 -7.79 3.30 -0.94
C ALA A 25 -6.62 4.06 -0.29
N GLY A 26 -6.82 4.58 0.92
CA GLY A 26 -5.76 5.24 1.69
C GLY A 26 -4.61 4.31 2.07
N GLY A 27 -4.93 3.06 2.45
CA GLY A 27 -3.95 2.03 2.76
C GLY A 27 -3.09 1.63 1.56
N MET A 28 -3.68 1.51 0.37
CA MET A 28 -2.93 1.29 -0.87
C MET A 28 -1.97 2.44 -1.17
N LEU A 29 -2.42 3.68 -1.03
CA LEU A 29 -1.59 4.86 -1.27
C LEU A 29 -0.42 4.90 -0.29
N ALA A 30 -0.68 4.67 1.00
CA ALA A 30 0.36 4.60 2.03
C ALA A 30 1.36 3.47 1.75
N PHE A 31 0.89 2.30 1.32
CA PHE A 31 1.75 1.18 0.93
C PHE A 31 2.62 1.51 -0.28
N ALA A 32 2.06 2.13 -1.32
CA ALA A 32 2.80 2.57 -2.50
C ALA A 32 3.90 3.57 -2.13
N LEU A 33 3.57 4.56 -1.29
CA LEU A 33 4.52 5.57 -0.83
C LEU A 33 5.62 5.00 0.08
N SER A 34 5.34 3.93 0.85
CA SER A 34 6.33 3.36 1.78
C SER A 34 7.63 2.90 1.11
N PHE A 35 7.57 2.45 -0.14
CA PHE A 35 8.75 2.04 -0.90
C PHE A 35 9.46 3.21 -1.59
N ASP A 36 8.82 4.37 -1.71
CA ASP A 36 9.36 5.57 -2.37
C ASP A 36 10.23 6.42 -1.41
N GLU A 37 10.10 6.23 -0.10
CA GLU A 37 10.82 6.99 0.92
C GLU A 37 12.28 6.53 1.16
N VAL A 38 13.05 6.28 0.09
CA VAL A 38 14.44 5.80 0.22
C VAL A 38 15.34 6.79 0.97
N ILE A 39 15.12 8.10 0.77
CA ILE A 39 15.92 9.16 1.40
C ILE A 39 15.67 9.16 2.91
N VAL A 40 14.41 9.19 3.32
CA VAL A 40 14.02 9.16 4.75
C VAL A 40 14.51 7.87 5.42
N THR A 41 14.35 6.74 4.71
CA THR A 41 14.79 5.43 5.20
C THR A 41 16.31 5.40 5.40
N THR A 42 17.09 6.01 4.51
CA THR A 42 18.56 6.08 4.64
C THR A 42 18.98 6.80 5.92
N PHE A 43 18.27 7.86 6.32
CA PHE A 43 18.56 8.59 7.55
C PHE A 43 18.02 7.91 8.82
N THR A 44 17.01 7.06 8.70
CA THR A 44 16.30 6.48 9.85
C THR A 44 16.70 5.02 10.13
N ALA A 45 17.13 4.25 9.12
CA ALA A 45 17.43 2.82 9.24
C ALA A 45 18.74 2.51 9.99
N GLY A 46 19.62 3.51 10.16
CA GLY A 46 20.88 3.35 10.86
C GLY A 46 21.83 2.37 10.17
N GLN A 47 22.12 1.24 10.81
CA GLN A 47 23.00 0.19 10.26
C GLN A 47 22.24 -0.92 9.51
N GLN A 48 20.91 -0.82 9.42
CA GLN A 48 20.10 -1.82 8.74
C GLN A 48 20.08 -1.56 7.24
N GLN A 49 20.45 -2.57 6.45
CA GLN A 49 20.35 -2.49 4.99
C GLN A 49 18.96 -2.96 4.55
N THR A 50 18.11 -2.04 4.12
CA THR A 50 16.80 -2.34 3.54
C THR A 50 16.91 -2.54 2.03
N VAL A 51 15.90 -3.15 1.40
CA VAL A 51 15.88 -3.36 -0.06
C VAL A 51 16.06 -2.04 -0.84
N PRO A 52 15.35 -0.93 -0.52
CA PRO A 52 15.56 0.34 -1.22
C PRO A 52 16.96 0.92 -1.05
N ILE A 53 17.54 0.83 0.15
CA ILE A 53 18.91 1.33 0.42
C ILE A 53 19.94 0.52 -0.37
N TRP A 54 19.83 -0.81 -0.36
CA TRP A 54 20.71 -1.68 -1.14
C TRP A 54 20.60 -1.40 -2.64
N MET A 55 19.38 -1.24 -3.16
CA MET A 55 19.17 -0.88 -4.57
C MET A 55 19.81 0.46 -4.91
N LEU A 56 19.71 1.46 -4.03
CA LEU A 56 20.37 2.77 -4.21
C LEU A 56 21.90 2.66 -4.25
N GLU A 57 22.50 1.88 -3.35
CA GLU A 57 23.95 1.64 -3.34
C GLU A 57 24.43 1.00 -4.65
N GLU A 58 23.67 0.03 -5.15
CA GLU A 58 23.98 -0.73 -6.35
C GLU A 58 23.75 0.09 -7.64
N LEU A 59 22.88 1.10 -7.62
CA LEU A 59 22.77 2.10 -8.69
C LEU A 59 24.02 2.99 -8.79
N ILE A 60 24.59 3.38 -7.64
CA ILE A 60 25.76 4.27 -7.58
C ILE A 60 27.07 3.50 -7.84
N ARG A 61 27.18 2.28 -7.30
CA ARG A 61 28.37 1.42 -7.41
C ARG A 61 27.97 -0.01 -7.82
N PRO A 62 27.64 -0.22 -9.11
CA PRO A 62 27.14 -1.50 -9.56
C PRO A 62 28.19 -2.61 -9.46
N ARG A 63 27.91 -3.62 -8.66
CA ARG A 63 28.67 -4.87 -8.51
C ARG A 63 27.97 -6.07 -9.16
N GLN A 64 26.64 -6.10 -9.22
CA GLN A 64 25.80 -7.21 -9.67
C GLN A 64 24.49 -6.76 -10.35
N ARG A 65 24.60 -5.98 -11.43
CA ARG A 65 23.45 -5.45 -12.20
C ARG A 65 22.32 -6.47 -12.52
N PRO A 66 22.61 -7.74 -12.90
CA PRO A 66 21.55 -8.71 -13.18
C PRO A 66 20.67 -8.99 -11.96
N VAL A 67 21.28 -9.11 -10.77
CA VAL A 67 20.56 -9.39 -9.52
C VAL A 67 19.69 -8.20 -9.14
N THR A 68 20.23 -6.99 -9.24
CA THR A 68 19.49 -5.73 -8.99
C THR A 68 18.25 -5.62 -9.85
N ASN A 69 18.35 -5.97 -11.13
CA ASN A 69 17.22 -5.88 -12.06
C ASN A 69 16.11 -6.89 -11.72
N VAL A 70 16.48 -8.11 -11.30
CA VAL A 70 15.51 -9.12 -10.84
C VAL A 70 14.82 -8.65 -9.56
N VAL A 71 15.57 -8.13 -8.58
CA VAL A 71 15.00 -7.59 -7.34
C VAL A 71 14.09 -6.41 -7.62
N ALA A 72 14.49 -5.49 -8.49
CA ALA A 72 13.67 -4.36 -8.92
C ALA A 72 12.33 -4.82 -9.51
N MET A 73 12.36 -5.85 -10.37
CA MET A 73 11.15 -6.42 -10.93
C MET A 73 10.24 -7.02 -9.85
N VAL A 74 10.80 -7.75 -8.89
CA VAL A 74 10.02 -8.30 -7.76
C VAL A 74 9.38 -7.19 -6.93
N VAL A 75 10.12 -6.13 -6.60
CA VAL A 75 9.58 -4.99 -5.86
C VAL A 75 8.43 -4.33 -6.63
N VAL A 76 8.59 -4.12 -7.94
CA VAL A 76 7.52 -3.59 -8.80
C VAL A 76 6.28 -4.49 -8.79
N LEU A 77 6.42 -5.82 -8.85
CA LEU A 77 5.25 -6.71 -8.78
C LEU A 77 4.56 -6.64 -7.42
N VAL A 78 5.33 -6.64 -6.33
CA VAL A 78 4.80 -6.61 -4.97
C VAL A 78 4.08 -5.30 -4.69
N THR A 79 4.51 -4.18 -5.26
CA THR A 79 3.82 -2.89 -5.12
C THR A 79 2.63 -2.78 -6.06
N LEU A 80 2.78 -3.17 -7.32
CA LEU A 80 1.77 -2.97 -8.36
C LEU A 80 0.59 -3.94 -8.24
N LEU A 81 0.83 -5.23 -7.97
CA LEU A 81 -0.23 -6.24 -7.99
C LEU A 81 -1.33 -5.99 -6.94
N PRO A 82 -1.03 -5.66 -5.67
CA PRO A 82 -2.06 -5.33 -4.69
C PRO A 82 -2.85 -4.09 -5.08
N ILE A 83 -2.18 -3.07 -5.62
CA ILE A 83 -2.84 -1.84 -6.09
C ILE A 83 -3.80 -2.17 -7.24
N LEU A 84 -3.38 -2.98 -8.20
CA LEU A 84 -4.25 -3.42 -9.30
C LEU A 84 -5.41 -4.26 -8.80
N ALA A 85 -5.16 -5.24 -7.93
CA ALA A 85 -6.20 -6.10 -7.38
C ALA A 85 -7.29 -5.29 -6.65
N ALA A 86 -6.88 -4.34 -5.83
CA ALA A 86 -7.80 -3.47 -5.13
C ALA A 86 -8.47 -2.43 -6.05
N TYR A 87 -7.79 -1.93 -7.08
CA TYR A 87 -8.40 -1.12 -8.13
C TYR A 87 -9.54 -1.88 -8.83
N TYR A 88 -9.31 -3.13 -9.23
CA TYR A 88 -10.34 -3.96 -9.85
C TYR A 88 -11.49 -4.28 -8.89
N LEU A 89 -11.19 -4.63 -7.63
CA LEU A 89 -12.21 -4.96 -6.64
C LEU A 89 -13.11 -3.76 -6.29
N THR A 90 -12.55 -2.54 -6.28
CA THR A 90 -13.29 -1.33 -5.93
C THR A 90 -14.05 -0.73 -7.12
N ARG A 91 -13.57 -0.97 -8.36
CA ARG A 91 -14.19 -0.47 -9.59
C ARG A 91 -15.64 -0.93 -9.79
N ASP A 92 -15.98 -2.15 -9.38
CA ASP A 92 -17.34 -2.68 -9.52
C ASP A 92 -18.31 -2.02 -8.52
N GLY A 93 -17.84 -1.55 -7.36
CA GLY A 93 -18.66 -0.83 -6.38
C GLY A 93 -19.10 0.57 -6.83
N ASP A 94 -18.25 1.26 -7.61
CA ASP A 94 -18.53 2.60 -8.14
C ASP A 94 -19.66 2.60 -9.19
N GLN A 95 -19.79 1.53 -9.98
CA GLN A 95 -20.87 1.41 -10.98
C GLN A 95 -22.25 1.23 -10.34
N ILE A 96 -22.34 0.59 -9.18
CA ILE A 96 -23.61 0.38 -8.46
C ILE A 96 -24.03 1.68 -7.73
N ALA A 97 -23.07 2.48 -7.25
CA ALA A 97 -23.33 3.79 -6.64
C ALA A 97 -23.73 4.87 -7.67
N GLY A 98 -23.23 4.77 -8.91
CA GLY A 98 -23.52 5.72 -9.99
C GLY A 98 -24.82 5.48 -10.77
N SER A 99 -25.44 4.30 -10.64
CA SER A 99 -26.69 3.96 -11.37
C SER A 99 -27.96 4.50 -10.69
N GLY A 100 -27.83 5.24 -9.59
CA GLY A 100 -28.94 5.79 -8.80
C GLY A 100 -29.20 7.29 -8.99
N LYS A 101 -28.74 7.89 -10.09
CA LYS A 101 -29.04 9.29 -10.42
C LYS A 101 -29.47 9.45 -11.87
#